data_AF-A0A2T8JDM1-F1
#
_entry.id   AF-A0A2T8JDM1-F1
#
_cell.length_a   1.000
_cell.length_b   1.000
_cell.length_c   1.000
_cell.angle_alpha   90.00
_cell.angle_beta   90.00
_cell.angle_gamma   90.00
#
_symmetry.space_group_name_H-M   'P 1'
#
loop_
_entity.id
_entity.type
_entity.pdbx_description
1 polymer ?
#
loop_
_entity_poly.entity_id
_entity_poly.type
_entity_poly.pdbx_seq_one_letter_code
_entity_poly.pdbx_strand_id
1 'polypeptide(L)'
;MQVPVGFLGKLWSFVSFLPFFILLLLLGSVKAVLIGPVAAAIVFFGNSAVIIGLWPAHFIWTYYCVLKTERIGLVLKIFIGILLPLPLLLLPVLAIIGSLLGGIGYGVFVPLMATFEAVGEGVTDKLAHCFMDGTASTIAGACTVVRDVTDFCFHSYFSFMDDLIEKMGEDETPLDIKLSYLPRSALVAFVAVPVDVLMISAVALWKSPCMLLKGWQRLCEDLVGREGPFLETVCVPFAGLAIILWPLAVIGGVIASFFSSFLFGFRAGLIAYQEASFQMGLAYMISAVAIFDEYTNDLLYLREGSCLPRPKYRKEDIQQCETGQNKERYNITTEPAARQHGHHKHRRALQRSKTFMQTIQRLRPIQIWDWFFRSCELNGRILLSEGLITAEDMEEYITKGKGKKLSIKLPAWCILQCLLRSAKSDSHGLLI
;
A
#
# COMPACT_ATOMS: atom_id res chain seq x y z
N MET A 1 -11.40 -32.61 -19.96
CA MET A 1 -12.25 -32.01 -21.01
C MET A 1 -11.36 -31.69 -22.20
N GLN A 2 -11.72 -32.09 -23.43
CA GLN A 2 -11.01 -31.64 -24.64
C GLN A 2 -11.15 -30.11 -24.74
N VAL A 3 -10.04 -29.41 -24.95
CA VAL A 3 -10.02 -27.95 -25.08
C VAL A 3 -10.73 -27.60 -26.39
N PRO A 4 -11.88 -26.92 -26.37
CA PRO A 4 -12.60 -26.62 -27.59
C PRO A 4 -11.82 -25.54 -28.37
N VAL A 5 -11.43 -25.88 -29.60
CA VAL A 5 -10.71 -24.97 -30.51
C VAL A 5 -11.74 -24.15 -31.28
N GLY A 6 -11.81 -22.84 -31.00
CA GLY A 6 -12.69 -21.88 -31.70
C GLY A 6 -13.58 -21.03 -30.79
N PHE A 7 -13.92 -19.81 -31.23
CA PHE A 7 -14.72 -18.84 -30.45
C PHE A 7 -16.07 -19.40 -29.97
N LEU A 8 -16.77 -20.16 -30.82
CA LEU A 8 -18.05 -20.80 -30.46
C LEU A 8 -17.88 -21.85 -29.35
N GLY A 9 -16.79 -22.62 -29.39
CA GLY A 9 -16.51 -23.64 -28.40
C GLY A 9 -16.15 -23.07 -27.02
N LYS A 10 -15.41 -21.94 -27.00
CA LYS A 10 -15.16 -21.17 -25.78
C LYS A 10 -16.45 -20.58 -25.19
N LEU A 11 -17.31 -20.00 -26.05
CA LEU A 11 -18.58 -19.42 -25.63
C LEU A 11 -19.50 -20.50 -25.04
N TRP A 12 -19.57 -21.68 -25.66
CA TRP A 12 -20.36 -22.80 -25.16
C TRP A 12 -19.85 -23.32 -23.81
N SER A 13 -18.52 -23.45 -23.65
CA SER A 13 -17.91 -23.83 -22.37
C SER A 13 -18.21 -22.81 -21.26
N PHE A 14 -18.21 -21.52 -21.58
CA PHE A 14 -18.55 -20.45 -20.64
C PHE A 14 -20.03 -20.50 -20.23
N VAL A 15 -20.95 -20.63 -21.19
CA VAL A 15 -22.40 -20.76 -20.92
C VAL A 15 -22.70 -22.01 -20.10
N SER A 16 -22.01 -23.12 -20.35
CA SER A 16 -22.17 -24.36 -19.58
C SER A 16 -21.62 -24.26 -18.15
N PHE A 17 -20.64 -23.37 -17.89
CA PHE A 17 -20.05 -23.16 -16.56
C PHE A 17 -20.86 -22.18 -15.71
N LEU A 18 -21.57 -21.23 -16.33
CA LEU A 18 -22.40 -20.24 -15.65
C LEU A 18 -23.38 -20.82 -14.60
N PRO A 19 -24.18 -21.88 -14.88
CA PRO A 19 -25.09 -22.43 -13.87
C PRO A 19 -24.35 -23.03 -12.67
N PHE A 20 -23.18 -23.64 -12.91
CA PHE A 20 -22.33 -24.17 -11.84
C PHE A 20 -21.76 -23.05 -10.97
N PHE A 21 -21.26 -21.97 -11.59
CA PHE A 21 -20.78 -20.80 -10.87
C PHE A 21 -21.89 -20.14 -10.04
N ILE A 22 -23.09 -19.96 -10.61
CA ILE A 22 -24.24 -19.38 -9.90
C ILE A 22 -24.63 -20.26 -8.70
N LEU A 23 -24.62 -21.59 -8.86
CA LEU A 23 -24.90 -22.51 -7.76
C LEU A 23 -23.88 -22.37 -6.63
N LEU A 24 -22.59 -22.29 -6.95
CA LEU A 24 -21.54 -22.09 -5.95
C LEU A 24 -21.64 -20.72 -5.28
N LEU A 25 -21.96 -19.67 -6.04
CA LEU A 25 -22.16 -18.33 -5.51
C LEU A 25 -23.35 -18.30 -4.55
N LEU A 26 -24.47 -18.96 -4.88
CA LEU A 26 -25.63 -19.08 -4.00
C LEU A 26 -25.28 -19.86 -2.74
N LEU A 27 -24.58 -20.99 -2.87
CA LEU A 27 -24.17 -21.81 -1.73
C LEU A 27 -23.22 -21.03 -0.79
N GLY A 28 -22.23 -20.35 -1.37
CA GLY A 28 -21.31 -19.47 -0.64
C GLY A 28 -22.03 -18.29 0.01
N SER A 29 -23.05 -17.72 -0.66
CA SER A 29 -23.87 -16.63 -0.10
C SER A 29 -24.73 -17.10 1.07
N VAL A 30 -25.38 -18.25 0.96
CA VAL A 30 -26.15 -18.85 2.07
C VAL A 30 -25.24 -19.08 3.28
N LYS A 31 -24.05 -19.64 3.04
CA LYS A 31 -23.04 -19.87 4.08
C LYS A 31 -22.56 -18.55 4.72
N ALA A 32 -22.28 -17.54 3.90
CA ALA A 32 -21.92 -16.20 4.37
C ALA A 32 -23.04 -15.55 5.20
N VAL A 33 -24.31 -15.76 4.84
CA VAL A 33 -25.44 -15.25 5.63
C VAL A 33 -25.57 -15.96 6.99
N LEU A 34 -25.24 -17.26 7.06
CA LEU A 34 -25.34 -18.03 8.30
C LEU A 34 -24.16 -17.78 9.26
N ILE A 35 -22.92 -17.78 8.75
CA ILE A 35 -21.70 -17.72 9.57
C ILE A 35 -21.10 -16.31 9.61
N GLY A 36 -21.31 -15.53 8.54
CA GLY A 36 -20.76 -14.18 8.43
C GLY A 36 -21.16 -13.24 9.56
N PRO A 37 -22.43 -13.22 10.04
CA PRO A 37 -22.80 -12.40 11.19
C PRO A 37 -22.04 -12.78 12.47
N VAL A 38 -21.80 -14.08 12.69
CA VAL A 38 -21.04 -14.57 13.85
C VAL A 38 -19.58 -14.16 13.75
N ALA A 39 -18.95 -14.37 12.59
CA ALA A 39 -17.56 -13.95 12.35
C ALA A 39 -17.39 -12.43 12.45
N ALA A 40 -18.31 -11.66 11.85
CA ALA A 40 -18.31 -10.20 11.93
C ALA A 40 -18.50 -9.71 13.38
N ALA A 41 -19.37 -10.35 14.16
CA ALA A 41 -19.54 -10.03 15.58
C ALA A 41 -18.27 -10.31 16.39
N ILE A 42 -17.60 -11.44 16.17
CA ILE A 42 -16.33 -11.76 16.84
C ILE A 42 -15.28 -10.69 16.55
N VAL A 43 -15.08 -10.33 15.27
CA VAL A 43 -14.11 -9.30 14.89
C VAL A 43 -14.49 -7.94 15.47
N PHE A 44 -15.76 -7.54 15.35
CA PHE A 44 -16.22 -6.23 15.81
C PHE A 44 -16.11 -6.09 17.33
N PHE A 45 -16.68 -7.01 18.10
CA PHE A 45 -16.66 -6.95 19.56
C PHE A 45 -15.27 -7.22 20.12
N GLY A 46 -14.53 -8.16 19.55
CA GLY A 46 -13.16 -8.47 19.94
C GLY A 46 -12.24 -7.26 19.78
N ASN A 47 -12.18 -6.69 18.57
CA ASN A 47 -11.35 -5.51 18.32
C ASN A 47 -11.82 -4.30 19.14
N SER A 48 -13.12 -4.07 19.25
CA SER A 48 -13.65 -2.94 20.03
C SER A 48 -13.29 -3.07 21.52
N ALA A 49 -13.36 -4.28 22.09
CA ALA A 49 -12.97 -4.54 23.47
C ALA A 49 -11.47 -4.26 23.69
N VAL A 50 -10.61 -4.71 22.77
CA VAL A 50 -9.16 -4.44 22.81
C VAL A 50 -8.87 -2.94 22.71
N ILE A 51 -9.47 -2.26 21.72
CA ILE A 51 -9.29 -0.83 21.49
C ILE A 51 -9.73 -0.04 22.72
N ILE A 52 -10.94 -0.27 23.24
CA ILE A 52 -11.46 0.45 24.41
C ILE A 52 -10.66 0.12 25.67
N GLY A 53 -10.30 -1.15 25.87
CA GLY A 53 -9.55 -1.61 27.04
C GLY A 53 -8.14 -1.05 27.12
N LEU A 54 -7.42 -0.98 25.99
CA LEU A 54 -6.05 -0.45 25.94
C LEU A 54 -5.99 1.06 25.73
N TRP A 55 -7.09 1.69 25.31
CA TRP A 55 -7.12 3.12 25.02
C TRP A 55 -6.57 3.99 26.15
N PRO A 56 -6.92 3.80 27.44
CA PRO A 56 -6.34 4.60 28.53
C PRO A 56 -4.82 4.42 28.64
N ALA A 57 -4.31 3.20 28.47
CA ALA A 57 -2.88 2.92 28.53
C ALA A 57 -2.15 3.58 27.35
N HIS A 58 -2.68 3.45 26.13
CA HIS A 58 -2.17 4.11 24.93
C HIS A 58 -2.18 5.64 25.08
N PHE A 59 -3.27 6.20 25.61
CA PHE A 59 -3.40 7.64 25.84
C PHE A 59 -2.32 8.16 26.80
N ILE A 60 -2.19 7.55 27.97
CA ILE A 60 -1.21 7.96 29.00
C ILE A 60 0.22 7.74 28.49
N TRP A 61 0.50 6.58 27.89
CA TRP A 61 1.83 6.24 27.40
C TRP A 61 2.29 7.19 26.28
N THR A 62 1.39 7.53 25.34
CA THR A 62 1.72 8.52 24.30
C THR A 62 2.11 9.86 24.90
N TYR A 63 1.31 10.36 25.85
CA TYR A 63 1.59 11.63 26.51
C TYR A 63 2.93 11.59 27.23
N TYR A 64 3.18 10.52 27.98
CA TYR A 64 4.46 10.31 28.65
C TYR A 64 5.63 10.33 27.65
N CYS A 65 5.53 9.60 26.54
CA CYS A 65 6.59 9.51 25.54
C CYS A 65 6.85 10.85 24.84
N VAL A 66 5.80 11.59 24.49
CA VAL A 66 5.92 12.92 23.87
C VAL A 66 6.55 13.95 24.83
N LEU A 67 6.25 13.88 26.12
CA LEU A 67 6.85 14.78 27.11
C LEU A 67 8.32 14.43 27.36
N LYS A 68 8.63 13.13 27.44
CA LYS A 68 9.96 12.62 27.77
C LYS A 68 10.96 12.68 26.61
N THR A 69 10.51 12.49 25.37
CA THR A 69 11.42 12.36 24.22
C THR A 69 12.37 13.55 24.09
N GLU A 70 13.65 13.30 23.88
CA GLU A 70 14.65 14.34 23.59
C GLU A 70 14.68 14.69 22.09
N ARG A 71 13.98 13.90 21.26
CA ARG A 71 13.95 14.05 19.79
C ARG A 71 13.12 15.22 19.29
N ILE A 72 12.29 15.78 20.14
CA ILE A 72 11.31 16.83 19.79
C ILE A 72 11.67 18.10 20.57
N GLY A 73 11.78 19.22 19.86
CA GLY A 73 12.01 20.53 20.46
C GLY A 73 10.90 20.99 21.41
N LEU A 74 11.21 21.88 22.36
CA LEU A 74 10.28 22.32 23.41
C LEU A 74 8.98 22.89 22.84
N VAL A 75 9.06 23.75 21.81
CA VAL A 75 7.85 24.38 21.26
C VAL A 75 6.98 23.37 20.51
N LEU A 76 7.61 22.41 19.83
CA LEU A 76 6.89 21.33 19.17
C LEU A 76 6.24 20.38 20.19
N LYS A 77 6.87 20.13 21.34
CA LYS A 77 6.24 19.38 22.44
C LYS A 77 4.97 20.04 22.94
N ILE A 78 4.98 21.36 23.15
CA ILE A 78 3.78 22.11 23.57
C ILE A 78 2.68 21.97 22.52
N PHE A 79 3.02 22.19 21.24
CA PHE A 79 2.06 22.11 20.15
C PHE A 79 1.46 20.70 20.01
N ILE A 80 2.30 19.66 20.01
CA ILE A 80 1.84 18.26 20.00
C ILE A 80 0.98 18.01 21.23
N GLY A 81 1.40 18.41 22.43
CA GLY A 81 0.62 18.19 23.65
C GLY A 81 -0.81 18.75 23.59
N ILE A 82 -1.02 19.88 22.91
CA ILE A 82 -2.34 20.49 22.68
C ILE A 82 -3.12 19.76 21.58
N LEU A 83 -2.46 19.37 20.49
CA LEU A 83 -3.11 18.76 19.33
C LEU A 83 -3.37 17.25 19.50
N LEU A 84 -2.57 16.56 20.31
CA LEU A 84 -2.57 15.11 20.53
C LEU A 84 -3.90 14.52 21.04
N PRO A 85 -4.74 15.20 21.85
CA PRO A 85 -6.05 14.67 22.22
C PRO A 85 -6.92 14.35 21.00
N LEU A 86 -6.83 15.17 19.95
CA LEU A 86 -7.67 15.02 18.76
C LEU A 86 -7.45 13.66 18.05
N PRO A 87 -6.23 13.29 17.62
CA PRO A 87 -5.99 11.98 17.03
C PRO A 87 -6.19 10.83 18.04
N LEU A 88 -5.86 11.03 19.33
CA LEU A 88 -6.07 9.98 20.35
C LEU A 88 -7.54 9.67 20.62
N LEU A 89 -8.45 10.61 20.36
CA LEU A 89 -9.90 10.41 20.45
C LEU A 89 -10.49 9.94 19.12
N LEU A 90 -10.02 10.50 18.00
CA LEU A 90 -10.56 10.21 16.67
C LEU A 90 -10.14 8.81 16.17
N LEU A 91 -8.89 8.41 16.40
CA LEU A 91 -8.35 7.15 15.86
C LEU A 91 -9.04 5.90 16.42
N PRO A 92 -9.35 5.79 17.74
CA PRO A 92 -10.15 4.68 18.25
C PRO A 92 -11.53 4.58 17.60
N VAL A 93 -12.22 5.71 17.39
CA VAL A 93 -13.53 5.75 16.74
C VAL A 93 -13.42 5.23 15.30
N LEU A 94 -12.43 5.72 14.55
CA LEU A 94 -12.15 5.24 13.19
C LEU A 94 -11.78 3.74 13.18
N ALA A 95 -11.02 3.27 14.16
CA ALA A 95 -10.64 1.86 14.27
C ALA A 95 -11.83 0.94 14.60
N ILE A 96 -12.80 1.40 15.40
CA ILE A 96 -14.05 0.67 15.68
C ILE A 96 -14.92 0.61 14.41
N ILE A 97 -15.08 1.73 13.70
CA ILE A 97 -15.80 1.76 12.41
C ILE A 97 -15.10 0.85 11.38
N GLY A 98 -13.77 0.92 11.31
CA GLY A 98 -12.95 0.06 10.47
C GLY A 98 -13.10 -1.42 10.82
N SER A 99 -13.19 -1.76 12.12
CA SER A 99 -13.43 -3.13 12.59
C SER A 99 -14.81 -3.64 12.22
N LEU A 100 -15.84 -2.77 12.24
CA LEU A 100 -17.18 -3.14 11.77
C LEU A 100 -17.17 -3.44 10.27
N LEU A 101 -16.65 -2.51 9.46
CA LEU A 101 -16.58 -2.67 8.00
C LEU A 101 -15.70 -3.86 7.62
N GLY A 102 -14.54 -4.00 8.25
CA GLY A 102 -13.61 -5.10 8.05
C GLY A 102 -14.19 -6.44 8.49
N GLY A 103 -14.91 -6.49 9.62
CA GLY A 103 -15.61 -7.68 10.10
C GLY A 103 -16.74 -8.12 9.17
N ILE A 104 -17.54 -7.19 8.65
CA ILE A 104 -18.56 -7.47 7.63
C ILE A 104 -17.91 -8.02 6.35
N GLY A 105 -16.86 -7.35 5.86
CA GLY A 105 -16.11 -7.81 4.69
C GLY A 105 -15.55 -9.21 4.90
N TYR A 106 -14.89 -9.45 6.03
CA TYR A 106 -14.34 -10.75 6.39
C TYR A 106 -15.42 -11.85 6.44
N GLY A 107 -16.53 -11.59 7.13
CA GLY A 107 -17.65 -12.52 7.27
C GLY A 107 -18.38 -12.83 5.97
N VAL A 108 -18.33 -11.94 4.97
CA VAL A 108 -18.90 -12.19 3.63
C VAL A 108 -17.90 -12.92 2.74
N PHE A 109 -16.66 -12.43 2.65
CA PHE A 109 -15.71 -12.91 1.66
C PHE A 109 -15.05 -14.24 2.06
N VAL A 110 -14.70 -14.46 3.32
CA VAL A 110 -13.97 -15.68 3.72
C VAL A 110 -14.80 -16.95 3.54
N PRO A 111 -16.06 -17.03 4.01
CA PRO A 111 -16.91 -18.21 3.75
C PRO A 111 -17.15 -18.46 2.26
N LEU A 112 -17.31 -17.39 1.48
CA LEU A 112 -17.55 -17.45 0.04
C LEU A 112 -16.32 -17.99 -0.70
N MET A 113 -15.12 -17.51 -0.36
CA MET A 113 -13.87 -17.99 -0.94
C MET A 113 -13.62 -19.47 -0.59
N ALA A 114 -13.89 -19.86 0.66
CA ALA A 114 -13.77 -21.25 1.11
C ALA A 114 -14.70 -22.20 0.34
N THR A 115 -15.91 -21.74 -0.04
CA THR A 115 -16.84 -22.51 -0.89
C THR A 115 -16.27 -22.77 -2.28
N PHE A 116 -15.55 -21.80 -2.87
CA PHE A 116 -14.92 -21.98 -4.17
C PHE A 116 -13.68 -22.87 -4.12
N GLU A 117 -12.91 -22.81 -3.02
CA GLU A 117 -11.74 -23.64 -2.81
C GLU A 117 -12.09 -25.11 -2.61
N ALA A 118 -13.09 -25.41 -1.77
CA ALA A 118 -13.55 -26.78 -1.47
C ALA A 118 -14.02 -27.58 -2.71
N VAL A 119 -14.43 -26.88 -3.78
CA VAL A 119 -14.88 -27.51 -5.03
C VAL A 119 -13.70 -27.94 -5.91
N GLY A 120 -12.53 -27.35 -5.67
CA GLY A 120 -11.28 -27.68 -6.33
C GLY A 120 -10.73 -29.08 -6.03
N GLU A 121 -11.03 -29.61 -4.84
CA GLU A 121 -10.31 -30.76 -4.27
C GLU A 121 -10.82 -32.15 -4.67
N GLY A 122 -11.75 -32.27 -5.62
CA GLY A 122 -12.09 -33.58 -6.21
C GLY A 122 -12.71 -34.61 -5.26
N VAL A 123 -13.33 -34.18 -4.16
CA VAL A 123 -13.92 -35.05 -3.12
C VAL A 123 -15.31 -35.60 -3.52
N THR A 124 -15.67 -36.78 -3.01
CA THR A 124 -16.88 -37.56 -3.37
C THR A 124 -18.21 -36.97 -2.84
N ASP A 125 -18.24 -36.35 -1.65
CA ASP A 125 -19.44 -35.72 -1.06
C ASP A 125 -19.38 -34.18 -1.13
N LYS A 126 -19.46 -33.66 -2.36
CA LYS A 126 -19.17 -32.24 -2.65
C LYS A 126 -20.05 -31.23 -1.90
N LEU A 127 -21.31 -31.54 -1.61
CA LEU A 127 -22.25 -30.57 -1.02
C LEU A 127 -22.13 -30.45 0.50
N ALA A 128 -22.03 -31.58 1.22
CA ALA A 128 -21.86 -31.59 2.67
C ALA A 128 -20.49 -31.03 3.07
N HIS A 129 -19.44 -31.42 2.32
CA HIS A 129 -18.08 -30.92 2.52
C HIS A 129 -17.98 -29.41 2.28
N CYS A 130 -18.62 -28.89 1.22
CA CYS A 130 -18.60 -27.45 0.90
C CYS A 130 -19.30 -26.57 1.95
N PHE A 131 -20.27 -27.13 2.69
CA PHE A 131 -20.99 -26.45 3.77
C PHE A 131 -20.25 -26.55 5.12
N MET A 132 -19.70 -27.73 5.45
CA MET A 132 -18.98 -27.94 6.71
C MET A 132 -17.58 -27.31 6.70
N ASP A 133 -16.83 -27.46 5.60
CA ASP A 133 -15.52 -26.84 5.46
C ASP A 133 -15.64 -25.33 5.41
N GLY A 134 -14.65 -24.61 5.92
CA GLY A 134 -14.70 -23.16 5.95
C GLY A 134 -15.48 -22.58 7.12
N THR A 135 -16.35 -23.33 7.81
CA THR A 135 -17.17 -22.79 8.92
C THR A 135 -16.35 -22.58 10.18
N ALA A 136 -15.78 -23.67 10.71
CA ALA A 136 -14.93 -23.61 11.90
C ALA A 136 -13.65 -22.79 11.64
N SER A 137 -13.09 -22.87 10.43
CA SER A 137 -11.90 -22.10 10.05
C SER A 137 -12.20 -20.61 9.86
N THR A 138 -13.40 -20.21 9.41
CA THR A 138 -13.79 -18.78 9.40
C THR A 138 -13.88 -18.23 10.82
N ILE A 139 -14.48 -18.97 11.75
CA ILE A 139 -14.57 -18.54 13.16
C ILE A 139 -13.18 -18.48 13.79
N ALA A 140 -12.35 -19.51 13.60
CA ALA A 140 -10.97 -19.52 14.08
C ALA A 140 -10.16 -18.37 13.48
N GLY A 141 -10.30 -18.12 12.18
CA GLY A 141 -9.65 -17.02 11.50
C GLY A 141 -10.13 -15.65 11.99
N ALA A 142 -11.42 -15.48 12.32
CA ALA A 142 -11.93 -14.28 12.97
C ALA A 142 -11.27 -14.05 14.35
N CYS A 143 -11.10 -15.11 15.14
CA CYS A 143 -10.34 -15.03 16.40
C CYS A 143 -8.86 -14.67 16.17
N THR A 144 -8.24 -15.18 15.10
CA THR A 144 -6.88 -14.80 14.70
C THR A 144 -6.80 -13.32 14.32
N VAL A 145 -7.77 -12.78 13.57
CA VAL A 145 -7.82 -11.34 13.26
C VAL A 145 -7.86 -10.50 14.54
N VAL A 146 -8.65 -10.90 15.53
CA VAL A 146 -8.69 -10.22 16.84
C VAL A 146 -7.35 -10.34 17.56
N ARG A 147 -6.72 -11.52 17.52
CA ARG A 147 -5.40 -11.74 18.11
C ARG A 147 -4.32 -10.86 17.45
N ASP A 148 -4.32 -10.75 16.12
CA ASP A 148 -3.34 -9.93 15.40
C ASP A 148 -3.49 -8.44 15.76
N VAL A 149 -4.72 -7.95 15.89
CA VAL A 149 -5.01 -6.58 16.36
C VAL A 149 -4.56 -6.41 17.81
N THR A 150 -4.78 -7.42 18.65
CA THR A 150 -4.33 -7.45 20.04
C THR A 150 -2.81 -7.34 20.12
N ASP A 151 -2.09 -8.20 19.39
CA ASP A 151 -0.63 -8.22 19.35
C ASP A 151 -0.06 -6.90 18.82
N PHE A 152 -0.70 -6.30 17.81
CA PHE A 152 -0.33 -4.97 17.34
C PHE A 152 -0.47 -3.90 18.44
N CYS A 153 -1.62 -3.87 19.13
CA CYS A 153 -1.89 -2.89 20.19
C CYS A 153 -1.01 -3.11 21.44
N PHE A 154 -0.63 -4.34 21.76
CA PHE A 154 0.22 -4.65 22.93
C PHE A 154 1.72 -4.54 22.66
N HIS A 155 2.17 -4.85 21.45
CA HIS A 155 3.60 -4.94 21.16
C HIS A 155 4.08 -3.88 20.19
N SER A 156 3.45 -3.78 19.02
CA SER A 156 3.92 -2.87 17.96
C SER A 156 3.78 -1.42 18.39
N TYR A 157 2.63 -1.08 18.98
CA TYR A 157 2.36 0.28 19.44
C TYR A 157 3.34 0.74 20.53
N PHE A 158 3.53 -0.07 21.58
CA PHE A 158 4.44 0.27 22.67
C PHE A 158 5.89 0.31 22.20
N SER A 159 6.30 -0.61 21.32
CA SER A 159 7.64 -0.58 20.71
C SER A 159 7.90 0.70 19.94
N PHE A 160 6.91 1.18 19.16
CA PHE A 160 7.02 2.46 18.46
C PHE A 160 7.18 3.63 19.43
N MET A 161 6.43 3.63 20.53
CA MET A 161 6.51 4.67 21.55
C MET A 161 7.83 4.59 22.36
N ASP A 162 8.37 3.40 22.57
CA ASP A 162 9.68 3.17 23.19
C ASP A 162 10.80 3.74 22.32
N ASP A 163 10.74 3.51 21.01
CA ASP A 163 11.69 4.07 20.05
C ASP A 163 11.64 5.61 20.02
N LEU A 164 10.50 6.22 20.34
CA LEU A 164 10.36 7.67 20.41
C LEU A 164 11.11 8.27 21.61
N ILE A 165 11.17 7.58 22.74
CA ILE A 165 11.85 8.04 23.97
C ILE A 165 13.32 7.62 24.04
N GLU A 166 13.77 6.80 23.11
CA GLU A 166 15.17 6.39 23.03
C GLU A 166 16.07 7.62 22.84
N LYS A 167 17.16 7.65 23.60
CA LYS A 167 18.13 8.75 23.60
C LYS A 167 18.62 9.04 22.18
N MET A 168 18.79 10.32 21.93
CA MET A 168 19.35 10.84 20.69
C MET A 168 20.86 10.52 20.61
N GLY A 169 21.38 10.28 19.41
CA GLY A 169 22.83 10.17 19.21
C GLY A 169 23.54 11.51 19.48
N GLU A 170 24.82 11.49 19.85
CA GLU A 170 25.56 12.72 20.20
C GLU A 170 25.60 13.78 19.08
N ASP A 171 25.45 13.37 17.82
CA ASP A 171 25.46 14.22 16.62
C ASP A 171 24.06 14.58 16.09
N GLU A 172 22.99 14.05 16.68
CA GLU A 172 21.63 14.32 16.24
C GLU A 172 21.12 15.61 16.88
N THR A 173 20.35 16.40 16.13
CA THR A 173 19.72 17.63 16.65
C THR A 173 18.22 17.39 16.83
N PRO A 174 17.61 17.93 17.90
CA PRO A 174 16.18 17.79 18.12
C PRO A 174 15.40 18.41 16.97
N LEU A 175 14.27 17.78 16.63
CA LEU A 175 13.36 18.27 15.62
C LEU A 175 12.71 19.57 16.12
N ASP A 176 13.26 20.70 15.67
CA ASP A 176 12.74 22.03 15.95
C ASP A 176 11.90 22.56 14.79
N ILE A 177 10.69 23.03 15.12
CA ILE A 177 9.78 23.64 14.15
C ILE A 177 9.81 25.17 14.29
N LYS A 178 9.96 25.87 13.16
CA LYS A 178 9.91 27.34 13.11
C LYS A 178 8.46 27.80 13.11
N LEU A 179 7.98 28.31 14.25
CA LEU A 179 6.57 28.74 14.40
C LEU A 179 6.17 29.85 13.43
N SER A 180 7.12 30.68 12.99
CA SER A 180 6.84 31.78 12.06
C SER A 180 6.28 31.32 10.71
N TYR A 181 6.55 30.07 10.30
CA TYR A 181 6.03 29.50 9.04
C TYR A 181 4.70 28.75 9.21
N LEU A 182 4.31 28.44 10.44
CA LEU A 182 3.15 27.61 10.75
C LEU A 182 1.81 28.27 10.36
N PRO A 183 1.56 29.58 10.61
CA PRO A 183 0.35 30.24 10.14
C PRO A 183 0.22 30.24 8.62
N ARG A 184 1.33 30.44 7.90
CA ARG A 184 1.33 30.43 6.42
C ARG A 184 1.03 29.04 5.89
N SER A 185 1.61 28.01 6.49
CA SER A 185 1.35 26.61 6.18
C SER A 185 -0.11 26.22 6.43
N ALA A 186 -0.67 26.65 7.57
CA ALA A 186 -2.07 26.41 7.91
C ALA A 186 -3.02 27.07 6.89
N LEU A 187 -2.73 28.31 6.46
CA LEU A 187 -3.51 28.98 5.42
C LEU A 187 -3.46 28.23 4.08
N VAL A 188 -2.29 27.71 3.68
CA VAL A 188 -2.20 26.87 2.47
C VAL A 188 -3.05 25.62 2.62
N ALA A 189 -2.95 24.90 3.74
CA ALA A 189 -3.75 23.69 3.97
C ALA A 189 -5.26 24.00 3.92
N PHE A 190 -5.69 25.11 4.51
CA PHE A 190 -7.08 25.54 4.51
C PHE A 190 -7.63 25.81 3.09
N VAL A 191 -6.80 26.34 2.20
CA VAL A 191 -7.17 26.55 0.79
C VAL A 191 -7.05 25.26 -0.03
N ALA A 192 -5.99 24.48 0.19
CA ALA A 192 -5.69 23.30 -0.62
C ALA A 192 -6.65 22.14 -0.37
N VAL A 193 -7.05 21.87 0.87
CA VAL A 193 -7.98 20.78 1.20
C VAL A 193 -9.31 20.87 0.42
N PRO A 194 -10.08 21.97 0.44
CA PRO A 194 -11.33 22.01 -0.31
C PRO A 194 -11.11 21.92 -1.83
N VAL A 195 -10.04 22.52 -2.35
CA VAL A 195 -9.72 22.45 -3.79
C VAL A 195 -9.38 21.02 -4.20
N ASP A 196 -8.50 20.34 -3.46
CA ASP A 196 -8.09 18.97 -3.73
C ASP A 196 -9.28 18.01 -3.59
N VAL A 197 -10.12 18.18 -2.56
CA VAL A 197 -11.34 17.38 -2.36
C VAL A 197 -12.27 17.51 -3.57
N LEU A 198 -12.51 18.72 -4.05
CA LEU A 198 -13.37 18.93 -5.21
C LEU A 198 -12.75 18.36 -6.49
N MET A 199 -11.49 18.67 -6.77
CA MET A 199 -10.84 18.32 -8.03
C MET A 199 -10.52 16.83 -8.14
N ILE A 200 -9.92 16.22 -7.12
CA ILE A 200 -9.58 14.79 -7.10
C ILE A 200 -10.85 13.95 -7.16
N SER A 201 -11.89 14.32 -6.42
CA SER A 201 -13.18 13.62 -6.48
C SER A 201 -13.84 13.76 -7.84
N ALA A 202 -13.78 14.94 -8.47
CA ALA A 202 -14.29 15.14 -9.83
C ALA A 202 -13.55 14.27 -10.86
N VAL A 203 -12.22 14.19 -10.80
CA VAL A 203 -11.42 13.31 -11.67
C VAL A 203 -11.77 11.84 -11.43
N ALA A 204 -11.88 11.42 -10.17
CA ALA A 204 -12.25 10.05 -9.82
C ALA A 204 -13.65 9.68 -10.34
N LEU A 205 -14.64 10.56 -10.16
CA LEU A 205 -16.01 10.35 -10.65
C LEU A 205 -16.07 10.33 -12.18
N TRP A 206 -15.33 11.21 -12.85
CA TRP A 206 -15.28 11.27 -14.32
C TRP A 206 -14.65 10.01 -14.93
N LYS A 207 -13.60 9.48 -14.30
CA LYS A 207 -12.87 8.30 -14.81
C LYS A 207 -13.45 6.97 -14.34
N SER A 208 -14.28 6.97 -13.30
CA SER A 208 -14.93 5.78 -12.74
C SER A 208 -15.69 4.94 -13.79
N PRO A 209 -16.51 5.52 -14.69
CA PRO A 209 -17.16 4.75 -15.76
C PRO A 209 -16.16 4.05 -16.70
N CYS A 210 -15.07 4.74 -17.05
CA CYS A 210 -14.00 4.17 -17.89
C CYS A 210 -13.28 3.02 -17.16
N MET A 211 -13.03 3.17 -15.86
CA MET A 211 -12.45 2.12 -15.00
C MET A 211 -13.36 0.89 -14.93
N LEU A 212 -14.66 1.11 -14.79
CA LEU A 212 -15.66 0.05 -14.74
C LEU A 212 -15.64 -0.77 -16.04
N LEU A 213 -15.78 -0.09 -17.19
CA LEU A 213 -15.86 -0.73 -18.50
C LEU A 213 -14.55 -1.43 -18.89
N LYS A 214 -13.40 -0.75 -18.75
CA LYS A 214 -12.10 -1.34 -19.09
C LYS A 214 -11.73 -2.49 -18.16
N GLY A 215 -12.02 -2.36 -16.87
CA GLY A 215 -11.76 -3.42 -15.91
C GLY A 215 -12.61 -4.65 -16.19
N TRP A 216 -13.89 -4.49 -16.51
CA TRP A 216 -14.72 -5.61 -16.97
C TRP A 216 -14.23 -6.23 -18.26
N GLN A 217 -13.88 -5.42 -19.27
CA GLN A 217 -13.32 -5.95 -20.52
C GLN A 217 -12.11 -6.83 -20.23
N ARG A 218 -11.17 -6.34 -19.41
CA ARG A 218 -9.96 -7.08 -19.05
C ARG A 218 -10.25 -8.35 -18.25
N LEU A 219 -11.13 -8.28 -17.24
CA LEU A 219 -11.50 -9.45 -16.45
C LEU A 219 -12.21 -10.52 -17.30
N CYS A 220 -13.02 -10.10 -18.28
CA CYS A 220 -13.62 -10.99 -19.26
C CYS A 220 -12.58 -11.59 -20.21
N GLU A 221 -11.61 -10.80 -20.68
CA GLU A 221 -10.49 -11.29 -21.50
C GLU A 221 -9.61 -12.28 -20.72
N ASP A 222 -9.33 -12.02 -19.44
CA ASP A 222 -8.57 -12.92 -18.56
C ASP A 222 -9.32 -14.25 -18.31
N LEU A 223 -10.65 -14.20 -18.30
CA LEU A 223 -11.50 -15.39 -18.18
C LEU A 223 -11.52 -16.22 -19.49
N VAL A 224 -11.52 -15.57 -20.66
CA VAL A 224 -11.62 -16.22 -21.99
C VAL A 224 -10.24 -16.62 -22.56
N GLY A 225 -9.18 -15.89 -22.19
CA GLY A 225 -7.81 -16.03 -22.68
C GLY A 225 -6.97 -17.06 -21.93
N ARG A 226 -7.50 -17.67 -20.86
CA ARG A 226 -6.81 -18.70 -20.06
C ARG A 226 -6.72 -20.03 -20.81
N GLU A 227 -5.84 -20.12 -21.80
CA GLU A 227 -5.41 -21.37 -22.44
C GLU A 227 -4.01 -21.75 -21.93
N GLY A 228 -3.94 -22.59 -20.91
CA GLY A 228 -2.67 -23.08 -20.36
C GLY A 228 -2.84 -24.01 -19.15
N PRO A 229 -1.78 -24.75 -18.75
CA PRO A 229 -1.81 -25.80 -17.72
C PRO A 229 -2.17 -25.34 -16.29
N PHE A 230 -2.40 -24.04 -16.08
CA PHE A 230 -3.00 -23.47 -14.86
C PHE A 230 -4.54 -23.49 -14.88
N LEU A 231 -5.12 -24.39 -15.69
CA LEU A 231 -6.54 -24.74 -15.74
C LEU A 231 -6.93 -25.62 -14.55
N GLU A 232 -6.36 -25.35 -13.37
CA GLU A 232 -6.90 -25.89 -12.14
C GLU A 232 -8.29 -25.28 -11.96
N THR A 233 -9.29 -26.16 -11.88
CA THR A 233 -10.72 -25.89 -11.72
C THR A 233 -11.05 -24.90 -10.59
N VAL A 234 -10.07 -24.64 -9.72
CA VAL A 234 -10.06 -23.71 -8.59
C VAL A 234 -10.13 -22.23 -9.00
N CYS A 235 -9.44 -21.82 -10.08
CA CYS A 235 -9.26 -20.39 -10.40
C CYS A 235 -10.43 -19.75 -11.17
N VAL A 236 -11.28 -20.54 -11.81
CA VAL A 236 -12.38 -20.04 -12.65
C VAL A 236 -13.49 -19.37 -11.81
N PRO A 237 -13.94 -19.95 -10.68
CA PRO A 237 -14.87 -19.27 -9.78
C PRO A 237 -14.34 -17.94 -9.23
N PHE A 238 -13.04 -17.86 -8.89
CA PHE A 238 -12.44 -16.62 -8.40
C PHE A 238 -12.41 -15.51 -9.46
N ALA A 239 -12.15 -15.85 -10.72
CA ALA A 239 -12.23 -14.89 -11.81
C ALA A 239 -13.67 -14.40 -12.04
N GLY A 240 -14.66 -15.30 -11.97
CA GLY A 240 -16.08 -14.94 -12.03
C GLY A 240 -16.51 -14.01 -10.88
N LEU A 241 -16.04 -14.29 -9.67
CA LEU A 241 -16.28 -13.43 -8.50
C LEU A 241 -15.66 -12.04 -8.69
N ALA A 242 -14.43 -11.96 -9.19
CA ALA A 242 -13.76 -10.69 -9.45
C ALA A 242 -14.56 -9.82 -10.44
N ILE A 243 -15.18 -10.41 -11.47
CA ILE A 243 -16.07 -9.69 -12.41
C ILE A 243 -17.28 -9.09 -11.68
N ILE A 244 -17.92 -9.86 -10.78
CA ILE A 244 -19.08 -9.42 -10.02
C ILE A 244 -18.71 -8.35 -8.98
N LEU A 245 -17.56 -8.47 -8.34
CA LEU A 245 -17.09 -7.54 -7.31
C LEU A 245 -16.41 -6.29 -7.87
N TRP A 246 -16.08 -6.28 -9.16
CA TRP A 246 -15.42 -5.13 -9.80
C TRP A 246 -16.14 -3.79 -9.58
N PRO A 247 -17.48 -3.67 -9.71
CA PRO A 247 -18.19 -2.42 -9.41
C PRO A 247 -17.99 -1.96 -7.98
N LEU A 248 -17.99 -2.88 -7.01
CA LEU A 248 -17.74 -2.56 -5.61
C LEU A 248 -16.31 -2.04 -5.42
N ALA A 249 -15.34 -2.61 -6.10
CA ALA A 249 -13.96 -2.13 -6.09
C ALA A 249 -13.84 -0.72 -6.69
N VAL A 250 -14.57 -0.41 -7.77
CA VAL A 250 -14.61 0.93 -8.36
C VAL A 250 -15.24 1.95 -7.39
N ILE A 251 -16.35 1.60 -6.73
CA ILE A 251 -16.98 2.44 -5.69
C ILE A 251 -15.99 2.68 -4.54
N GLY A 252 -15.34 1.62 -4.06
CA GLY A 252 -14.30 1.70 -3.04
C GLY A 252 -13.14 2.63 -3.45
N GLY A 253 -12.73 2.58 -4.72
CA GLY A 253 -11.71 3.46 -5.29
C GLY A 253 -12.13 4.93 -5.29
N VAL A 254 -13.39 5.24 -5.61
CA VAL A 254 -13.93 6.62 -5.54
C VAL A 254 -13.96 7.12 -4.10
N ILE A 255 -14.44 6.30 -3.16
CA ILE A 255 -14.47 6.63 -1.73
C ILE A 255 -13.04 6.85 -1.20
N ALA A 256 -12.11 5.97 -1.54
CA ALA A 256 -10.71 6.10 -1.16
C ALA A 256 -10.07 7.36 -1.76
N SER A 257 -10.41 7.70 -3.00
CA SER A 257 -9.96 8.94 -3.65
C SER A 257 -10.45 10.17 -2.89
N PHE A 258 -11.73 10.19 -2.51
CA PHE A 258 -12.30 11.25 -1.68
C PHE A 258 -11.54 11.41 -0.35
N PHE A 259 -11.31 10.32 0.41
CA PHE A 259 -10.57 10.43 1.67
C PHE A 259 -9.09 10.80 1.48
N SER A 260 -8.44 10.29 0.43
CA SER A 260 -7.04 10.61 0.12
C SER A 260 -6.83 12.08 -0.23
N SER A 261 -7.84 12.72 -0.82
CA SER A 261 -7.76 14.13 -1.24
C SER A 261 -7.49 15.09 -0.08
N PHE A 262 -8.04 14.80 1.12
CA PHE A 262 -7.72 15.56 2.34
C PHE A 262 -6.24 15.48 2.66
N LEU A 263 -5.64 14.29 2.53
CA LEU A 263 -4.21 14.07 2.80
C LEU A 263 -3.33 14.83 1.81
N PHE A 264 -3.70 14.88 0.53
CA PHE A 264 -3.03 15.72 -0.47
C PHE A 264 -3.12 17.21 -0.09
N GLY A 265 -4.30 17.69 0.32
CA GLY A 265 -4.47 19.08 0.75
C GLY A 265 -3.62 19.43 1.97
N PHE A 266 -3.57 18.55 2.98
CA PHE A 266 -2.70 18.75 4.15
C PHE A 266 -1.21 18.69 3.78
N ARG A 267 -0.82 17.83 2.83
CA ARG A 267 0.55 17.77 2.30
C ARG A 267 0.95 19.08 1.64
N ALA A 268 0.04 19.81 1.00
CA ALA A 268 0.33 21.14 0.45
C ALA A 268 0.79 22.12 1.54
N GLY A 269 0.11 22.11 2.69
CA GLY A 269 0.52 22.87 3.88
C GLY A 269 1.90 22.44 4.40
N LEU A 270 2.15 21.13 4.46
CA LEU A 270 3.46 20.59 4.84
C LEU A 270 4.59 21.06 3.91
N ILE A 271 4.37 21.04 2.59
CA ILE A 271 5.35 21.53 1.61
C ILE A 271 5.58 23.04 1.78
N ALA A 272 4.52 23.82 2.00
CA ALA A 272 4.66 25.25 2.28
C ALA A 272 5.53 25.53 3.52
N TYR A 273 5.40 24.67 4.53
CA TYR A 273 6.23 24.71 5.73
C TYR A 273 7.69 24.32 5.45
N GLN A 274 7.93 23.18 4.79
CA GLN A 274 9.26 22.67 4.47
C GLN A 274 10.07 23.64 3.59
N GLU A 275 9.43 24.19 2.56
CA GLU A 275 10.07 25.11 1.62
C GLU A 275 10.09 26.56 2.15
N ALA A 276 9.50 26.82 3.33
CA ALA A 276 9.27 28.15 3.89
C ALA A 276 8.65 29.12 2.87
N SER A 277 7.74 28.63 2.02
CA SER A 277 7.16 29.38 0.90
C SER A 277 5.70 29.02 0.65
N PHE A 278 4.85 30.04 0.72
CA PHE A 278 3.42 29.92 0.43
C PHE A 278 3.16 29.47 -1.02
N GLN A 279 3.92 30.03 -1.97
CA GLN A 279 3.78 29.72 -3.39
C GLN A 279 4.12 28.26 -3.70
N MET A 280 5.10 27.67 -3.00
CA MET A 280 5.48 26.27 -3.21
C MET A 280 4.38 25.31 -2.73
N GLY A 281 3.68 25.65 -1.65
CA GLY A 281 2.49 24.92 -1.21
C GLY A 281 1.36 24.95 -2.23
N LEU A 282 1.05 26.13 -2.78
CA LEU A 282 0.04 26.26 -3.85
C LEU A 282 0.46 25.56 -5.15
N ALA A 283 1.74 25.60 -5.49
CA ALA A 283 2.28 24.83 -6.63
C ALA A 283 2.11 23.31 -6.39
N TYR A 284 2.32 22.83 -5.17
CA TYR A 284 2.05 21.43 -4.83
C TYR A 284 0.57 21.09 -4.97
N MET A 285 -0.36 21.92 -4.46
CA MET A 285 -1.81 21.71 -4.62
C MET A 285 -2.17 21.51 -6.10
N ILE A 286 -1.73 22.40 -6.98
CA ILE A 286 -1.97 22.28 -8.44
C ILE A 286 -1.34 20.99 -8.99
N SER A 287 -0.11 20.68 -8.56
CA SER A 287 0.61 19.47 -9.00
C SER A 287 -0.02 18.19 -8.49
N ALA A 288 -0.63 18.19 -7.31
CA ALA A 288 -1.24 17.02 -6.68
C ALA A 288 -2.39 16.50 -7.53
N VAL A 289 -3.23 17.39 -8.05
CA VAL A 289 -4.31 17.02 -8.98
C VAL A 289 -3.74 16.44 -10.28
N ALA A 290 -2.67 17.04 -10.82
CA ALA A 290 -2.00 16.53 -12.01
C ALA A 290 -1.36 15.14 -11.78
N ILE A 291 -0.76 14.90 -10.61
CA ILE A 291 -0.18 13.61 -10.22
C ILE A 291 -1.28 12.56 -10.07
N PHE A 292 -2.41 12.92 -9.44
CA PHE A 292 -3.54 12.01 -9.31
C PHE A 292 -4.17 11.66 -10.66
N ASP A 293 -4.32 12.65 -11.55
CA ASP A 293 -4.81 12.46 -12.90
C ASP A 293 -3.86 11.57 -13.74
N GLU A 294 -2.55 11.80 -13.65
CA GLU A 294 -1.52 10.96 -14.28
C GLU A 294 -1.56 9.52 -13.76
N TYR A 295 -1.61 9.34 -12.43
CA TYR A 295 -1.71 8.02 -11.80
C TYR A 295 -2.97 7.25 -12.26
N THR A 296 -4.11 7.93 -12.32
CA THR A 296 -5.36 7.33 -12.80
C THR A 296 -5.34 7.08 -14.32
N ASN A 297 -4.63 7.88 -15.11
CA ASN A 297 -4.41 7.58 -16.53
C ASN A 297 -3.58 6.31 -16.70
N ASP A 298 -2.51 6.14 -15.91
CA ASP A 298 -1.66 4.95 -15.95
C ASP A 298 -2.43 3.70 -15.52
N LEU A 299 -3.22 3.79 -14.45
CA LEU A 299 -4.09 2.69 -13.99
C LEU A 299 -5.07 2.23 -15.08
N LEU A 300 -5.55 3.18 -15.89
CA LEU A 300 -6.52 2.93 -16.95
C LEU A 300 -5.88 2.68 -18.32
N TYR A 301 -4.55 2.69 -18.43
CA TYR A 301 -3.82 2.63 -19.70
C TYR A 301 -4.36 3.66 -20.70
N LEU A 302 -4.57 4.90 -20.23
CA LEU A 302 -4.93 6.06 -21.06
C LEU A 302 -3.67 6.75 -21.57
N ARG A 303 -3.82 7.95 -22.14
CA ARG A 303 -2.70 8.76 -22.62
C ARG A 303 -1.71 9.01 -21.47
N GLU A 304 -0.42 8.89 -21.79
CA GLU A 304 0.67 9.17 -20.87
C GLU A 304 0.67 10.64 -20.41
N GLY A 305 0.83 10.85 -19.11
CA GLY A 305 0.84 12.16 -18.46
C GLY A 305 -0.55 12.70 -18.12
N SER A 306 -0.58 13.92 -17.57
CA SER A 306 -1.81 14.68 -17.31
C SER A 306 -1.91 15.89 -18.26
N CYS A 307 -3.13 16.30 -18.57
CA CYS A 307 -3.39 17.57 -19.26
C CYS A 307 -3.30 18.78 -18.31
N LEU A 308 -3.21 18.54 -17.00
CA LEU A 308 -3.13 19.58 -15.97
C LEU A 308 -1.70 20.09 -15.81
N PRO A 309 -1.53 21.36 -15.41
CA PRO A 309 -0.21 21.94 -15.18
C PRO A 309 0.50 21.25 -14.02
N ARG A 310 1.80 21.00 -14.18
CA ARG A 310 2.66 20.38 -13.15
C ARG A 310 3.77 21.36 -12.73
N PRO A 311 3.44 22.42 -11.96
CA PRO A 311 4.43 23.38 -11.50
C PRO A 311 5.44 22.72 -10.55
N LYS A 312 6.68 23.22 -10.53
CA LYS A 312 7.68 22.75 -9.58
C LYS A 312 7.42 23.36 -8.21
N TYR A 313 7.40 22.51 -7.18
CA TYR A 313 7.08 22.89 -5.80
C TYR A 313 8.21 22.58 -4.81
N ARG A 314 9.38 22.11 -5.29
CA ARG A 314 10.62 21.95 -4.52
C ARG A 314 11.68 22.92 -5.03
N LYS A 315 12.35 23.65 -4.13
CA LYS A 315 13.42 24.60 -4.52
C LYS A 315 14.63 23.92 -5.15
N GLU A 316 14.97 22.72 -4.69
CA GLU A 316 16.06 21.91 -5.24
C GLU A 316 15.83 21.57 -6.72
N ASP A 317 14.60 21.18 -7.08
CA ASP A 317 14.21 20.86 -8.46
C ASP A 317 14.24 22.09 -9.39
N ILE A 318 14.02 23.28 -8.83
CA ILE A 318 14.10 24.54 -9.57
C ILE A 318 15.56 24.89 -9.82
N GLN A 319 16.41 24.87 -8.78
CA GLN A 319 17.85 25.14 -8.91
C GLN A 319 18.56 24.18 -9.87
N GLN A 320 18.22 22.89 -9.86
CA GLN A 320 18.77 21.93 -10.81
C GLN A 320 18.36 22.24 -12.26
N CYS A 321 17.13 22.73 -12.49
CA CYS A 321 16.68 23.12 -13.81
C CYS A 321 17.33 24.42 -14.30
N GLU A 322 17.47 25.41 -13.42
CA GLU A 322 18.17 26.67 -13.74
C GLU A 322 19.65 26.41 -14.04
N THR A 323 20.29 25.50 -13.28
CA THR A 323 21.68 25.08 -13.52
C THR A 323 21.81 24.28 -14.83
N GLY A 324 20.83 23.43 -15.15
CA GLY A 324 20.76 22.70 -16.42
C GLY A 324 20.54 23.62 -17.62
N GLN A 325 19.63 24.58 -17.52
CA GLN A 325 19.37 25.59 -18.55
C GLN A 325 20.55 26.55 -18.73
N ASN A 326 21.26 26.93 -17.65
CA ASN A 326 22.47 27.75 -17.77
C ASN A 326 23.63 26.98 -18.42
N LYS A 327 23.76 25.66 -18.20
CA LYS A 327 24.71 24.81 -18.93
C LYS A 327 24.35 24.68 -20.42
N GLU A 328 23.07 24.56 -20.75
CA GLU A 328 22.62 24.59 -22.15
C GLU A 328 22.84 25.96 -22.79
N ARG A 329 22.62 27.06 -22.06
CA ARG A 329 22.82 28.44 -22.56
C ARG A 329 24.29 28.80 -22.77
N TYR A 330 25.21 28.29 -21.96
CA TYR A 330 26.66 28.46 -22.16
C TYR A 330 27.16 27.68 -23.38
N ASN A 331 26.59 26.51 -23.66
CA ASN A 331 26.93 25.69 -24.82
C ASN A 331 26.40 26.24 -26.16
N ILE A 332 25.60 27.31 -26.16
CA ILE A 332 25.11 27.96 -27.40
C ILE A 332 26.13 28.95 -27.98
N THR A 333 27.23 29.25 -27.27
CA THR A 333 28.23 30.24 -27.70
C THR A 333 29.48 29.65 -28.38
N THR A 334 29.50 28.34 -28.65
CA THR A 334 30.56 27.68 -29.44
C THR A 334 29.94 26.77 -30.49
N GLU A 335 29.94 27.31 -31.72
CA GLU A 335 29.79 26.67 -33.02
C GLU A 335 28.44 26.08 -33.49
N PRO A 336 28.13 26.20 -34.81
CA PRO A 336 26.84 25.84 -35.37
C PRO A 336 26.79 24.39 -35.89
N ALA A 337 25.55 23.90 -36.03
CA ALA A 337 25.14 22.75 -36.84
C ALA A 337 25.48 21.33 -36.34
N ALA A 338 24.58 20.77 -35.52
CA ALA A 338 24.06 19.41 -35.73
C ALA A 338 22.73 19.27 -34.97
N ARG A 339 21.62 19.30 -35.71
CA ARG A 339 20.28 19.03 -35.19
C ARG A 339 20.12 17.54 -34.87
N GLN A 340 19.19 17.29 -33.94
CA GLN A 340 18.60 16.01 -33.55
C GLN A 340 19.51 15.07 -32.77
N HIS A 341 19.33 14.99 -31.44
CA HIS A 341 19.42 13.76 -30.63
C HIS A 341 18.82 14.00 -29.23
N GLY A 342 17.52 14.32 -29.16
CA GLY A 342 16.78 14.54 -27.89
C GLY A 342 15.83 13.39 -27.49
N HIS A 343 15.66 12.37 -28.32
CA HIS A 343 14.54 11.41 -28.17
C HIS A 343 14.87 10.11 -27.41
N HIS A 344 16.11 9.89 -26.95
CA HIS A 344 16.52 8.57 -26.43
C HIS A 344 16.40 8.36 -24.90
N LYS A 345 16.28 9.42 -24.08
CA LYS A 345 16.19 9.25 -22.62
C LYS A 345 14.80 8.82 -22.14
N HIS A 346 13.72 9.38 -22.70
CA HIS A 346 12.36 8.98 -22.32
C HIS A 346 11.98 7.57 -22.76
N ARG A 347 12.52 7.11 -23.91
CA ARG A 347 12.23 5.76 -24.43
C ARG A 347 12.75 4.65 -23.52
N ARG A 348 13.87 4.88 -22.80
CA ARG A 348 14.45 3.90 -21.85
C ARG A 348 13.65 3.78 -20.54
N ALA A 349 13.09 4.89 -20.05
CA ALA A 349 12.23 4.87 -18.86
C ALA A 349 10.87 4.19 -19.14
N LEU A 350 10.31 4.42 -20.33
CA LEU A 350 9.02 3.90 -20.77
C LEU A 350 9.03 2.39 -21.06
N GLN A 351 10.14 1.87 -21.58
CA GLN A 351 10.31 0.44 -21.80
C GLN A 351 10.50 -0.32 -20.46
N ARG A 352 10.99 0.37 -19.41
CA ARG A 352 11.25 -0.16 -18.07
C ARG A 352 9.99 -0.37 -17.23
N SER A 353 8.96 0.48 -17.35
CA SER A 353 7.72 0.32 -16.55
C SER A 353 6.83 -0.82 -17.10
N LYS A 354 6.71 -0.94 -18.42
CA LYS A 354 5.95 -2.03 -19.08
C LYS A 354 6.59 -3.40 -18.85
N THR A 355 7.92 -3.49 -18.83
CA THR A 355 8.63 -4.73 -18.48
C THR A 355 8.62 -5.00 -16.98
N PHE A 356 8.64 -3.98 -16.11
CA PHE A 356 8.59 -4.18 -14.65
C PHE A 356 7.28 -4.82 -14.20
N MET A 357 6.13 -4.35 -14.69
CA MET A 357 4.84 -5.01 -14.37
C MET A 357 4.75 -6.43 -14.95
N GLN A 358 5.25 -6.66 -16.16
CA GLN A 358 5.33 -8.01 -16.73
C GLN A 358 6.33 -8.93 -16.00
N THR A 359 7.39 -8.38 -15.42
CA THR A 359 8.40 -9.12 -14.65
C THR A 359 7.91 -9.42 -13.23
N ILE A 360 7.19 -8.49 -12.60
CA ILE A 360 6.49 -8.71 -11.33
C ILE A 360 5.47 -9.83 -11.47
N GLN A 361 4.72 -9.87 -12.58
CA GLN A 361 3.79 -10.97 -12.87
C GLN A 361 4.48 -12.32 -13.08
N ARG A 362 5.80 -12.36 -13.34
CA ARG A 362 6.62 -13.58 -13.50
C ARG A 362 7.41 -13.97 -12.26
N LEU A 363 7.66 -13.04 -11.34
CA LEU A 363 8.34 -13.32 -10.08
C LEU A 363 7.37 -14.01 -9.14
N ARG A 364 7.64 -15.27 -8.76
CA ARG A 364 6.96 -15.86 -7.61
C ARG A 364 7.45 -15.09 -6.38
N PRO A 365 6.59 -14.36 -5.64
CA PRO A 365 7.02 -13.57 -4.48
C PRO A 365 7.82 -14.39 -3.46
N ILE A 366 7.54 -15.70 -3.37
CA ILE A 366 8.27 -16.67 -2.55
C ILE A 366 9.78 -16.71 -2.85
N GLN A 367 10.19 -16.54 -4.11
CA GLN A 367 11.60 -16.63 -4.52
C GLN A 367 12.41 -15.41 -4.07
N ILE A 368 11.77 -14.24 -3.99
CA ILE A 368 12.39 -13.02 -3.47
C ILE A 368 12.62 -13.15 -1.97
N TRP A 369 11.62 -13.68 -1.24
CA TRP A 369 11.73 -13.93 0.19
C TRP A 369 12.78 -14.99 0.51
N ASP A 370 12.80 -16.11 -0.21
CA ASP A 370 13.79 -17.17 -0.01
C ASP A 370 15.22 -16.65 -0.22
N TRP A 371 15.44 -15.88 -1.28
CA TRP A 371 16.74 -15.26 -1.49
C TRP A 371 17.07 -14.26 -0.38
N PHE A 372 16.11 -13.45 0.05
CA PHE A 372 16.34 -12.43 1.07
C PHE A 372 16.77 -13.07 2.39
N PHE A 373 16.09 -14.12 2.83
CA PHE A 373 16.46 -14.86 4.03
C PHE A 373 17.84 -15.51 3.90
N ARG A 374 18.15 -16.13 2.76
CA ARG A 374 19.50 -16.68 2.50
C ARG A 374 20.59 -15.62 2.49
N SER A 375 20.29 -14.46 1.93
CA SER A 375 21.21 -13.32 1.90
C SER A 375 21.45 -12.79 3.32
N CYS A 376 20.40 -12.67 4.13
CA CYS A 376 20.54 -12.32 5.55
C CYS A 376 21.38 -13.35 6.32
N GLU A 377 21.21 -14.65 6.05
CA GLU A 377 22.01 -15.70 6.67
C GLU A 377 23.50 -15.60 6.29
N LEU A 378 23.79 -15.55 5.00
CA LEU A 378 25.16 -15.49 4.48
C LEU A 378 25.90 -14.24 4.98
N ASN A 379 25.26 -13.08 4.85
CA ASN A 379 25.85 -11.83 5.27
C ASN A 379 25.90 -11.70 6.80
N GLY A 380 24.93 -12.30 7.52
CA GLY A 380 24.97 -12.42 8.97
C GLY A 380 26.18 -13.21 9.44
N ARG A 381 26.50 -14.34 8.79
CA ARG A 381 27.70 -15.15 9.07
C ARG A 381 28.99 -14.37 8.80
N ILE A 382 29.05 -13.61 7.71
CA ILE A 382 30.21 -12.76 7.38
C ILE A 382 30.39 -11.68 8.44
N LEU A 383 29.35 -10.93 8.77
CA LEU A 383 29.40 -9.86 9.76
C LEU A 383 29.69 -10.39 11.18
N LEU A 384 29.28 -11.62 11.49
CA LEU A 384 29.69 -12.32 12.70
C LEU A 384 31.19 -12.65 12.68
N SER A 385 31.71 -13.16 11.56
CA SER A 385 33.14 -13.46 11.42
C SER A 385 34.03 -12.21 11.45
N GLU A 386 33.50 -11.07 11.01
CA GLU A 386 34.16 -9.76 11.05
C GLU A 386 34.03 -9.07 12.43
N GLY A 387 33.34 -9.70 13.38
CA GLY A 387 33.13 -9.17 14.74
C GLY A 387 32.15 -7.99 14.82
N LEU A 388 31.43 -7.69 13.75
CA LEU A 388 30.42 -6.61 13.69
C LEU A 388 29.08 -7.03 14.33
N ILE A 389 28.81 -8.34 14.37
CA ILE A 389 27.74 -8.97 15.14
C ILE A 389 28.38 -9.84 16.21
N THR A 390 28.07 -9.60 17.48
CA THR A 390 28.61 -10.38 18.61
C THR A 390 27.66 -11.50 19.03
N ALA A 391 28.16 -12.48 19.78
CA ALA A 391 27.33 -13.52 20.39
C ALA A 391 26.31 -12.94 21.37
N GLU A 392 26.66 -11.85 22.05
CA GLU A 392 25.77 -11.10 22.94
C GLU A 392 24.61 -10.45 22.17
N ASP A 393 24.86 -9.89 20.98
CA ASP A 393 23.80 -9.33 20.11
C ASP A 393 22.79 -10.42 19.69
N MET A 394 23.25 -11.66 19.50
CA MET A 394 22.39 -12.80 19.16
C MET A 394 21.62 -13.31 20.39
N GLU A 395 22.27 -13.40 21.54
CA GLU A 395 21.63 -13.82 22.79
C GLU A 395 20.57 -12.81 23.24
N GLU A 396 20.84 -11.51 23.09
CA GLU A 396 19.86 -10.45 23.33
C GLU A 396 18.65 -10.58 22.40
N TYR A 397 18.87 -10.85 21.12
CA TYR A 397 17.78 -11.06 20.17
C TYR A 397 16.95 -12.31 20.51
N ILE A 398 17.58 -13.41 20.91
CA ILE A 398 16.88 -14.67 21.26
C ILE A 398 16.08 -14.52 22.56
N THR A 399 16.65 -13.86 23.56
CA THR A 399 16.04 -13.75 24.90
C THR A 399 14.99 -12.65 25.01
N LYS A 400 15.21 -11.50 24.34
CA LYS A 400 14.32 -10.34 24.42
C LYS A 400 13.46 -10.13 23.18
N GLY A 401 13.73 -10.85 22.08
CA GLY A 401 13.10 -10.61 20.78
C GLY A 401 13.43 -9.24 20.16
N LYS A 402 14.37 -8.50 20.75
CA LYS A 402 14.69 -7.10 20.41
C LYS A 402 16.18 -6.98 20.19
N GLY A 403 16.60 -6.72 18.96
CA GLY A 403 18.00 -6.53 18.60
C GLY A 403 18.13 -5.78 17.28
N LYS A 404 18.26 -4.44 17.33
CA LYS A 404 18.26 -3.57 16.15
C LYS A 404 19.30 -3.96 15.10
N LYS A 405 20.43 -4.53 15.52
CA LYS A 405 21.47 -5.05 14.61
C LYS A 405 20.97 -6.20 13.75
N LEU A 406 20.37 -7.23 14.34
CA LEU A 406 19.87 -8.40 13.62
C LEU A 406 18.52 -8.17 12.93
N SER A 407 17.58 -7.49 13.59
CA SER A 407 16.21 -7.37 13.09
C SER A 407 16.00 -6.25 12.06
N ILE A 408 16.83 -5.21 12.09
CA ILE A 408 16.66 -4.03 11.22
C ILE A 408 17.91 -3.81 10.37
N LYS A 409 19.10 -3.70 10.98
CA LYS A 409 20.32 -3.29 10.27
C LYS A 409 20.80 -4.36 9.28
N LEU A 410 20.85 -5.63 9.67
CA LEU A 410 21.28 -6.73 8.79
C LEU A 410 20.37 -6.89 7.55
N PRO A 411 19.03 -6.97 7.70
CA PRO A 411 18.10 -6.96 6.57
C PRO A 411 18.27 -5.74 5.65
N ALA A 412 18.36 -4.53 6.22
CA ALA A 412 18.55 -3.30 5.46
C ALA A 412 19.89 -3.29 4.69
N TRP A 413 20.96 -3.76 5.31
CA TRP A 413 22.28 -3.87 4.71
C TRP A 413 22.28 -4.85 3.53
N CYS A 414 21.60 -6.00 3.65
CA CYS A 414 21.46 -6.96 2.57
C CYS A 414 20.76 -6.37 1.33
N ILE A 415 19.67 -5.62 1.55
CA ILE A 415 18.94 -4.94 0.48
C ILE A 415 19.84 -3.89 -0.18
N LEU A 416 20.53 -3.07 0.62
CA LEU A 416 21.42 -2.04 0.11
C LEU A 416 22.54 -2.64 -0.75
N GLN A 417 23.16 -3.74 -0.30
CA GLN A 417 24.20 -4.43 -1.06
C GLN A 417 23.67 -4.97 -2.40
N CYS A 418 22.46 -5.55 -2.41
CA CYS A 418 21.83 -6.01 -3.65
C CYS A 418 21.54 -4.85 -4.60
N LEU A 419 21.00 -3.73 -4.10
CA LEU A 419 20.76 -2.54 -4.92
C LEU A 419 22.05 -1.97 -5.50
N LEU A 420 23.11 -1.89 -4.70
CA LEU A 420 24.42 -1.41 -5.14
C LEU A 420 25.05 -2.34 -6.17
N ARG A 421 24.98 -3.67 -5.98
CA ARG A 421 25.46 -4.65 -6.95
C ARG A 421 24.68 -4.60 -8.26
N SER A 422 23.37 -4.46 -8.18
CA SER A 422 22.48 -4.33 -9.34
C SER A 422 22.74 -3.03 -10.11
N ALA A 423 23.00 -1.93 -9.40
CA ALA A 423 23.36 -0.66 -10.02
C ALA A 423 24.75 -0.70 -10.67
N LYS A 424 25.75 -1.29 -10.00
CA LYS A 424 27.12 -1.42 -10.53
C LYS A 424 27.19 -2.30 -11.79
N SER A 425 26.28 -3.25 -11.94
CA SER A 425 26.21 -4.15 -13.08
C SER A 425 25.31 -3.65 -14.22
N ASP A 426 24.74 -2.44 -14.09
CA ASP A 426 23.72 -1.88 -15.00
C ASP A 426 22.57 -2.85 -15.29
N SER A 427 22.21 -3.68 -14.29
CA SER A 427 21.15 -4.68 -14.42
C SER A 427 19.79 -4.01 -14.57
N HIS A 428 18.96 -4.56 -15.47
CA HIS A 428 17.58 -4.10 -15.65
C HIS A 428 16.66 -4.39 -14.44
N GLY A 429 17.08 -5.27 -13.52
CA GLY A 429 16.37 -5.63 -12.29
C GLY A 429 17.30 -5.93 -11.11
N LEU A 430 16.75 -6.43 -10.00
CA LEU A 430 17.54 -6.87 -8.85
C LEU A 430 18.36 -8.11 -9.22
N LEU A 431 19.66 -8.07 -8.97
CA LEU A 431 20.53 -9.24 -8.98
C LEU A 431 20.33 -10.00 -7.67
N ILE A 432 19.50 -11.04 -7.77
CA ILE A 432 19.08 -11.94 -6.71
C ILE A 432 19.83 -13.26 -6.93
#